data_AF-A0A843FZV5-F1
#
_entry.id   AF-A0A843FZV5-F1
#
_cell.length_a   1.000
_cell.length_b   1.000
_cell.length_c   1.000
_cell.angle_alpha   90.00
_cell.angle_beta   90.00
_cell.angle_gamma   90.00
#
_symmetry.space_group_name_H-M   'P 1'
#
loop_
_entity.id
_entity.type
_entity.pdbx_description
1 polymer ?
#
loop_
_entity_poly.entity_id
_entity_poly.type
_entity_poly.pdbx_seq_one_letter_code
_entity_poly.pdbx_strand_id
1 'polypeptide(L)'
;SPEDKKKKLRVMFLIGDFQSATPEGHYFLTETYLDIAKKFGVKRIYTLGGYGVGHLTDKARVIAAVHDGKLKPEVEKAGAEFTESEPGGGIIGAAGLLLGIGKRMDMEGICIMGETSGYLVDPRSATCVLSVLSKLTGIKVDTTKLQERAVEMEAFVNRVKGAEKTGSEEELNYIG
;
A
#
# COMPACT_ATOMS: atom_id res chain seq x y z
N SER A 1 32.92 9.00 -21.14
CA SER A 1 32.35 10.25 -21.70
C SER A 1 31.54 10.92 -20.60
N PRO A 2 30.94 12.10 -20.82
CA PRO A 2 29.93 12.68 -19.93
C PRO A 2 28.68 11.79 -19.70
N GLU A 3 28.61 10.57 -20.24
CA GLU A 3 27.36 9.80 -20.36
C GLU A 3 27.05 8.78 -19.25
N ASP A 4 27.84 8.62 -18.18
CA ASP A 4 27.52 7.57 -17.18
C ASP A 4 27.61 7.99 -15.70
N LYS A 5 27.20 9.23 -15.39
CA LYS A 5 26.76 9.54 -14.02
C LYS A 5 25.30 9.13 -13.85
N LYS A 6 24.99 7.83 -13.90
CA LYS A 6 23.72 7.33 -13.35
C LYS A 6 23.65 7.81 -11.89
N LYS A 7 22.78 8.79 -11.61
CA LYS A 7 22.53 9.25 -10.24
C LYS A 7 22.22 8.01 -9.39
N LYS A 8 23.12 7.68 -8.46
CA LYS A 8 22.94 6.56 -7.53
C LYS A 8 21.66 6.82 -6.73
N LEU A 9 20.64 6.00 -6.94
CA LEU A 9 19.40 6.07 -6.17
C LEU A 9 19.73 5.82 -4.69
N ARG A 10 19.29 6.73 -3.81
CA ARG A 10 19.40 6.58 -2.36
C ARG A 10 18.00 6.44 -1.81
N VAL A 11 17.78 5.39 -1.01
CA VAL A 11 16.48 5.05 -0.46
C VAL A 11 16.60 5.00 1.06
N MET A 12 15.57 5.50 1.73
CA MET A 12 15.40 5.40 3.18
C MET A 12 14.10 4.66 3.43
N PHE A 13 14.15 3.62 4.25
CA PHE A 13 12.97 2.85 4.64
C PHE A 13 12.58 3.23 6.06
N LEU A 14 11.32 3.63 6.23
CA LEU A 14 10.68 3.74 7.54
C LEU A 14 9.80 2.50 7.72
N ILE A 15 10.17 1.65 8.67
CA ILE A 15 9.43 0.44 9.02
C ILE A 15 9.18 0.44 10.52
N GLY A 16 8.15 -0.28 10.94
CA GLY A 16 7.83 -0.49 12.35
C GLY A 16 6.64 -1.43 12.48
N ASP A 17 6.54 -2.07 13.65
CA ASP A 17 5.47 -3.03 13.93
C ASP A 17 4.16 -2.37 14.35
N PHE A 18 4.25 -1.13 14.87
CA PHE A 18 3.13 -0.39 15.43
C PHE A 18 3.10 1.06 14.94
N GLN A 19 1.89 1.63 14.90
CA GLN A 19 1.69 3.07 14.79
C GLN A 19 1.31 3.67 16.14
N SER A 20 1.26 5.00 16.24
CA SER A 20 0.77 5.64 17.47
C SER A 20 -0.67 5.22 17.77
N ALA A 21 -0.99 5.10 19.06
CA ALA A 21 -2.35 4.84 19.51
C ALA A 21 -3.18 6.12 19.67
N THR A 22 -2.56 7.31 19.57
CA THR A 22 -3.25 8.60 19.75
C THR A 22 -3.06 9.51 18.53
N PRO A 23 -4.03 10.40 18.24
CA PRO A 23 -3.88 11.40 17.19
C PRO A 23 -2.62 12.27 17.39
N GLU A 24 -2.37 12.75 18.60
CA GLU A 24 -1.22 13.62 18.91
C GLU A 24 0.10 12.90 18.66
N GLY A 25 0.18 11.62 19.03
CA GLY A 25 1.37 10.82 18.79
C GLY A 25 1.58 10.53 17.30
N HIS A 26 0.52 10.41 16.49
CA HIS A 26 0.66 10.34 15.04
C HIS A 26 1.28 11.60 14.44
N TYR A 27 0.87 12.79 14.88
CA TYR A 27 1.48 14.05 14.44
C TYR A 27 2.94 14.14 14.88
N PHE A 28 3.22 13.91 16.16
CA PHE A 28 4.58 13.99 16.72
C PHE A 28 5.55 13.06 16.00
N LEU A 29 5.17 11.80 15.79
CA LEU A 29 5.99 10.83 15.08
C LEU A 29 6.21 11.24 13.63
N THR A 30 5.14 11.66 12.94
CA THR A 30 5.24 12.08 11.53
C THR A 30 6.19 13.25 11.34
N GLU A 31 6.08 14.29 12.18
CA GLU A 31 6.99 15.44 12.14
C GLU A 31 8.43 15.01 12.40
N THR A 32 8.64 14.16 13.40
CA THR A 32 9.97 13.61 13.72
C THR A 32 10.57 12.85 12.51
N TYR A 33 9.78 12.02 11.84
CA TYR A 33 10.23 11.27 10.66
C TYR A 33 10.62 12.21 9.51
N LEU A 34 9.81 13.23 9.26
CA LEU A 34 10.06 14.20 8.19
C LEU A 34 11.28 15.07 8.48
N ASP A 35 11.51 15.45 9.75
CA ASP A 35 12.73 16.15 10.15
C ASP A 35 13.99 15.32 9.91
N ILE A 36 13.94 14.03 10.25
CA ILE A 36 15.03 13.09 9.94
C ILE A 36 15.22 13.01 8.42
N ALA A 37 14.15 12.78 7.66
CA ALA A 37 14.20 12.69 6.20
C ALA A 37 14.80 13.96 5.57
N LYS A 38 14.47 15.13 6.10
CA LYS A 38 14.98 16.44 5.65
C LYS A 38 16.48 16.57 5.87
N LYS A 39 17.00 16.11 7.02
CA LYS A 39 18.45 16.09 7.30
C LYS A 39 19.23 15.23 6.31
N PHE A 40 18.62 14.17 5.77
CA PHE A 40 19.21 13.33 4.72
C PHE A 40 18.93 13.82 3.29
N GLY A 41 18.22 14.94 3.13
CA GLY A 41 17.91 15.53 1.84
C GLY A 41 16.91 14.73 1.01
N VAL A 42 15.99 14.00 1.67
CA VAL A 42 14.87 13.32 0.99
C VAL A 42 14.01 14.36 0.28
N LYS A 43 13.63 14.05 -0.96
CA LYS A 43 12.80 14.91 -1.82
C LYS A 43 11.44 14.34 -2.15
N ARG A 44 11.27 13.04 -2.00
CA ARG A 44 10.05 12.33 -2.33
C ARG A 44 9.79 11.22 -1.32
N ILE A 45 8.54 11.14 -0.88
CA ILE A 45 8.02 10.16 0.06
C ILE A 45 7.00 9.30 -0.68
N TYR A 46 7.14 7.98 -0.52
CA TYR A 46 6.15 7.01 -0.93
C TYR A 46 5.55 6.38 0.33
N THR A 47 4.24 6.46 0.48
CA THR A 47 3.52 5.71 1.53
C THR A 47 2.76 4.56 0.90
N LEU A 48 2.84 3.40 1.56
CA LEU A 48 2.25 2.15 1.09
C LEU A 48 1.17 1.73 2.08
N GLY A 49 0.02 1.29 1.59
CA GLY A 49 -1.07 0.86 2.45
C GLY A 49 -1.97 -0.19 1.81
N GLY A 50 -2.99 -0.59 2.56
CA GLY A 50 -4.10 -1.40 2.08
C GLY A 50 -5.39 -0.59 2.10
N TYR A 51 -6.22 -0.75 1.08
CA TYR A 51 -7.57 -0.19 1.03
C TYR A 51 -8.57 -1.32 1.22
N GLY A 52 -9.18 -1.37 2.41
CA GLY A 52 -10.13 -2.41 2.81
C GLY A 52 -11.46 -2.26 2.10
N VAL A 53 -11.78 -3.15 1.16
CA VAL A 53 -13.06 -3.17 0.42
C VAL A 53 -14.08 -4.14 1.05
N GLY A 54 -13.71 -4.84 2.12
CA GLY A 54 -14.61 -5.70 2.91
C GLY A 54 -14.92 -7.07 2.28
N HIS A 55 -14.33 -7.39 1.12
CA HIS A 55 -14.49 -8.67 0.45
C HIS A 55 -13.20 -9.09 -0.25
N LEU A 56 -13.06 -10.38 -0.54
CA LEU A 56 -11.92 -10.89 -1.31
C LEU A 56 -12.06 -10.47 -2.77
N THR A 57 -11.01 -9.82 -3.28
CA THR A 57 -10.89 -9.42 -4.68
C THR A 57 -9.91 -10.36 -5.40
N ASP A 58 -10.24 -10.79 -6.62
CA ASP A 58 -9.34 -11.62 -7.43
C ASP A 58 -8.19 -10.79 -8.05
N LYS A 59 -8.46 -9.53 -8.38
CA LYS A 59 -7.47 -8.57 -8.85
C LYS A 59 -7.56 -7.31 -8.02
N ALA A 60 -6.57 -7.11 -7.14
CA ALA A 60 -6.47 -5.90 -6.34
C ALA A 60 -6.04 -4.73 -7.23
N ARG A 61 -6.89 -3.71 -7.36
CA ARG A 61 -6.47 -2.42 -7.92
C ARG A 61 -5.49 -1.74 -6.97
N VAL A 62 -4.68 -0.83 -7.50
CA VAL A 62 -3.84 0.06 -6.68
C VAL A 62 -4.39 1.46 -6.80
N ILE A 63 -4.95 1.98 -5.71
CA ILE A 63 -5.49 3.34 -5.65
C ILE A 63 -4.37 4.27 -5.19
N ALA A 64 -4.31 5.47 -5.74
CA ALA A 64 -3.31 6.46 -5.42
C ALA A 64 -3.88 7.79 -4.93
N ALA A 65 -3.08 8.47 -4.10
CA ALA A 65 -3.27 9.88 -3.79
C ALA A 65 -1.94 10.62 -3.89
N VAL A 66 -1.99 11.88 -4.33
CA VAL A 66 -0.83 12.76 -4.43
C VAL A 66 -1.21 14.13 -3.90
N HIS A 67 -0.25 14.84 -3.29
CA HIS A 67 -0.51 16.21 -2.83
C HIS A 67 -0.15 17.30 -3.86
N ASP A 68 0.47 16.89 -4.98
CA ASP A 68 0.77 17.71 -6.16
C ASP A 68 0.26 16.97 -7.42
N GLY A 69 -0.64 17.61 -8.17
CA GLY A 69 -1.23 17.05 -9.37
C GLY A 69 -0.23 16.73 -10.48
N LYS A 70 0.96 17.35 -10.47
CA LYS A 70 2.05 17.06 -11.42
C LYS A 70 2.57 15.62 -11.33
N LEU A 71 2.34 14.95 -10.19
CA LEU A 71 2.76 13.57 -9.95
C LEU A 71 1.76 12.55 -10.54
N LYS A 72 0.53 12.94 -10.88
CA LYS A 72 -0.49 11.99 -11.37
C LYS A 72 -0.06 11.20 -12.61
N PRO A 73 0.50 11.81 -13.67
CA PRO A 73 0.79 11.09 -14.91
C PRO A 73 1.83 9.97 -14.74
N GLU A 74 2.83 10.16 -13.88
CA GLU A 74 3.84 9.10 -13.62
C GLU A 74 3.26 7.95 -12.78
N VAL A 75 2.34 8.26 -11.85
CA VAL A 75 1.66 7.27 -11.01
C VAL A 75 0.66 6.44 -11.82
N GLU A 76 -0.10 7.07 -12.71
CA GLU A 76 -0.99 6.38 -13.66
C GLU A 76 -0.21 5.48 -14.60
N LYS A 77 0.90 5.96 -15.15
CA LYS A 77 1.79 5.17 -16.01
C LYS A 77 2.39 3.96 -15.26
N ALA A 78 2.59 4.07 -13.95
CA ALA A 78 3.02 2.94 -13.12
C ALA A 78 1.90 1.91 -12.89
N GLY A 79 0.64 2.26 -13.15
CA GLY A 79 -0.52 1.38 -13.07
C GLY A 79 -1.34 1.55 -11.79
N ALA A 80 -1.22 2.68 -11.10
CA ALA A 80 -2.15 3.04 -10.04
C ALA A 80 -3.24 3.99 -10.56
N GLU A 81 -4.42 3.91 -9.94
CA GLU A 81 -5.62 4.62 -10.36
C GLU A 81 -5.93 5.77 -9.39
N PHE A 82 -6.43 6.88 -9.92
CA PHE A 82 -7.02 7.96 -9.14
C PHE A 82 -8.54 7.89 -9.28
N THR A 83 -9.25 7.80 -8.17
CA THR A 83 -10.71 7.81 -8.13
C THR A 83 -11.17 9.02 -7.30
N GLU A 84 -12.16 9.76 -7.78
CA GLU A 84 -12.61 11.00 -7.10
C GLU A 84 -13.18 10.73 -5.71
N SER A 85 -13.72 9.53 -5.49
CA SER A 85 -14.38 9.12 -4.26
C SER A 85 -13.58 8.12 -3.41
N GLU A 86 -12.35 7.73 -3.81
CA GLU A 86 -11.55 6.80 -3.01
C GLU A 86 -10.13 7.34 -2.71
N PRO A 87 -9.63 7.12 -1.48
CA PRO A 87 -10.30 6.47 -0.36
C PRO A 87 -11.39 7.38 0.26
N GLY A 88 -12.64 6.89 0.35
CA GLY A 88 -13.80 7.71 0.73
C GLY A 88 -13.74 8.28 2.16
N GLY A 89 -12.94 7.66 3.04
CA GLY A 89 -12.63 8.15 4.39
C GLY A 89 -11.33 8.95 4.50
N GLY A 90 -10.66 9.23 3.39
CA GLY A 90 -9.29 9.75 3.37
C GLY A 90 -8.25 8.69 3.74
N ILE A 91 -6.99 9.14 3.84
CA ILE A 91 -5.86 8.28 4.23
C ILE A 91 -5.57 8.52 5.71
N ILE A 92 -5.83 7.49 6.53
CA ILE A 92 -5.72 7.59 7.99
C ILE A 92 -4.29 7.20 8.44
N GLY A 93 -3.84 7.82 9.54
CA GLY A 93 -2.58 7.48 10.20
C GLY A 93 -1.34 8.10 9.53
N ALA A 94 -0.19 7.47 9.75
CA ALA A 94 1.09 8.00 9.27
C ALA A 94 1.13 8.19 7.74
N ALA A 95 0.46 7.30 6.98
CA ALA A 95 0.44 7.38 5.53
C ALA A 95 -0.15 8.71 5.02
N GLY A 96 -1.28 9.17 5.59
CA GLY A 96 -1.91 10.43 5.19
C GLY A 96 -1.15 11.65 5.70
N LEU A 97 -0.69 11.59 6.95
CA LEU A 97 0.06 12.70 7.57
C LEU A 97 1.39 12.95 6.87
N LEU A 98 2.12 11.91 6.46
CA LEU A 98 3.37 12.06 5.71
C LEU A 98 3.14 12.80 4.38
N LEU A 99 2.01 12.56 3.71
CA LEU A 99 1.64 13.30 2.49
C LEU A 99 1.33 14.76 2.80
N GLY A 100 0.49 15.01 3.81
CA GLY A 100 0.01 16.35 4.15
C GLY A 100 1.07 17.26 4.75
N ILE A 101 1.82 16.75 5.74
CA ILE A 101 2.90 17.50 6.41
C ILE A 101 4.14 17.56 5.52
N GLY A 102 4.47 16.48 4.80
CA GLY A 102 5.61 16.44 3.88
C GLY A 102 5.55 17.55 2.81
N LYS A 103 4.36 17.87 2.30
CA LYS A 103 4.15 19.00 1.39
C LYS A 103 4.61 20.34 1.98
N ARG A 104 4.37 20.57 3.27
CA ARG A 104 4.80 21.80 3.98
C ARG A 104 6.31 21.87 4.15
N MET A 105 7.01 20.76 3.93
CA MET A 105 8.46 20.62 4.06
C MET A 105 9.17 20.45 2.71
N ASP A 106 8.51 20.82 1.61
CA ASP A 106 9.02 20.75 0.24
C ASP A 106 9.46 19.33 -0.19
N MET A 107 8.75 18.31 0.30
CA MET A 107 8.89 16.93 -0.13
C MET A 107 7.67 16.52 -0.93
N GLU A 108 7.87 15.93 -2.11
CA GLU A 108 6.82 15.31 -2.91
C GLU A 108 6.28 14.06 -2.21
N GLY A 109 4.99 13.78 -2.36
CA GLY A 109 4.30 12.77 -1.56
C GLY A 109 3.30 12.01 -2.41
N ILE A 110 3.50 10.70 -2.47
CA ILE A 110 2.69 9.75 -3.23
C ILE A 110 2.26 8.66 -2.27
N CYS A 111 0.95 8.44 -2.14
CA CYS A 111 0.38 7.30 -1.46
C CYS A 111 -0.12 6.31 -2.50
N ILE A 112 0.20 5.02 -2.34
CA ILE A 112 -0.35 3.93 -3.13
C ILE A 112 -0.87 2.85 -2.20
N MET A 113 -2.10 2.40 -2.44
CA MET A 113 -2.81 1.45 -1.59
C MET A 113 -3.39 0.33 -2.44
N GLY A 114 -3.06 -0.91 -2.11
CA GLY A 114 -3.64 -2.05 -2.77
C GLY A 114 -5.01 -2.37 -2.18
N GLU A 115 -6.00 -2.63 -3.01
CA GLU A 115 -7.27 -3.18 -2.54
C GLU A 115 -7.03 -4.48 -1.79
N THR A 116 -7.74 -4.66 -0.69
CA THR A 116 -7.66 -5.87 0.12
C THR A 116 -8.99 -6.09 0.83
N SER A 117 -9.23 -7.33 1.25
CA SER A 117 -10.36 -7.67 2.10
C SER A 117 -10.38 -6.88 3.42
N GLY A 118 -9.20 -6.53 3.95
CA GLY A 118 -9.03 -5.81 5.21
C GLY A 118 -9.04 -6.71 6.46
N TYR A 119 -9.49 -7.97 6.35
CA TYR A 119 -9.52 -8.92 7.47
C TYR A 119 -8.51 -10.06 7.35
N LEU A 120 -7.85 -10.20 6.20
CA LEU A 120 -6.73 -11.13 6.00
C LEU A 120 -5.48 -10.37 5.54
N VAL A 121 -4.32 -10.90 5.90
CA VAL A 121 -3.05 -10.50 5.28
C VAL A 121 -3.10 -10.94 3.82
N ASP A 122 -3.01 -10.00 2.87
CA ASP A 122 -3.16 -10.25 1.44
C ASP A 122 -1.84 -10.04 0.65
N PRO A 123 -1.06 -11.11 0.39
CA PRO A 123 0.19 -11.02 -0.37
C PRO A 123 0.00 -10.60 -1.83
N ARG A 124 -1.20 -10.80 -2.40
CA ARG A 124 -1.51 -10.41 -3.79
C ARG A 124 -1.62 -8.89 -3.88
N SER A 125 -2.35 -8.30 -2.94
CA SER A 125 -2.45 -6.84 -2.79
C SER A 125 -1.06 -6.21 -2.62
N ALA A 126 -0.23 -6.76 -1.72
CA ALA A 126 1.15 -6.30 -1.53
C ALA A 126 2.00 -6.41 -2.80
N THR A 127 1.81 -7.47 -3.61
CA THR A 127 2.50 -7.66 -4.88
C THR A 127 2.11 -6.59 -5.90
N CYS A 128 0.83 -6.24 -6.00
CA CYS A 128 0.35 -5.15 -6.85
C CYS A 128 0.98 -3.80 -6.47
N VAL A 129 0.96 -3.46 -5.18
CA VAL A 129 1.58 -2.22 -4.66
C VAL A 129 3.08 -2.19 -4.96
N LEU A 130 3.78 -3.31 -4.75
CA LEU A 130 5.21 -3.41 -5.01
C LEU A 130 5.55 -3.29 -6.50
N SER A 131 4.69 -3.81 -7.38
CA SER A 131 4.83 -3.64 -8.83
C SER A 131 4.75 -2.16 -9.25
N VAL A 132 3.78 -1.41 -8.70
CA VAL A 132 3.66 0.04 -8.92
C VAL A 132 4.88 0.78 -8.36
N LEU A 133 5.27 0.50 -7.11
CA LEU A 133 6.44 1.12 -6.50
C LEU A 133 7.73 0.85 -7.29
N SER A 134 7.90 -0.37 -7.80
CA SER A 134 9.05 -0.77 -8.61
C SER A 134 9.14 0.03 -9.90
N LYS A 135 8.00 0.30 -10.56
CA LYS A 135 7.95 1.14 -11.76
C LYS A 135 8.22 2.62 -11.45
N LEU A 136 7.70 3.13 -10.33
CA LEU A 136 7.93 4.52 -9.88
C LEU A 136 9.38 4.80 -9.51
N THR A 137 10.04 3.82 -8.88
CA THR A 137 11.40 3.98 -8.34
C THR A 137 12.49 3.43 -9.26
N GLY A 138 12.14 2.58 -10.21
CA GLY A 138 13.07 1.81 -11.03
C GLY A 138 13.78 0.68 -10.26
N ILE A 139 13.41 0.42 -9.00
CA ILE A 139 13.96 -0.68 -8.20
C ILE A 139 13.30 -1.97 -8.65
N LYS A 140 14.11 -2.96 -9.05
CA LYS A 140 13.61 -4.31 -9.31
C LYS A 140 13.59 -5.11 -8.02
N VAL A 141 12.43 -5.67 -7.68
CA VAL A 141 12.24 -6.51 -6.50
C VAL A 141 11.76 -7.88 -6.94
N ASP A 142 12.35 -8.93 -6.40
CA ASP A 142 11.87 -10.29 -6.58
C ASP A 142 10.64 -10.53 -5.69
N THR A 143 9.51 -10.87 -6.32
CA THR A 143 8.23 -11.09 -5.66
C THR A 143 7.90 -12.56 -5.44
N THR A 144 8.82 -13.48 -5.71
CA THR A 144 8.58 -14.94 -5.63
C THR A 144 7.99 -15.36 -4.27
N LYS A 145 8.57 -14.90 -3.16
CA LYS A 145 8.06 -15.21 -1.81
C LYS A 145 6.66 -14.66 -1.53
N LEU A 146 6.29 -13.52 -2.13
CA LEU A 146 4.93 -12.99 -2.00
C LEU A 146 3.93 -13.85 -2.79
N GLN A 147 4.35 -14.35 -3.95
CA GLN A 147 3.53 -15.24 -4.78
C GLN A 147 3.31 -16.60 -4.11
N GLU A 148 4.35 -17.19 -3.50
CA GLU A 148 4.22 -18.42 -2.72
C GLU A 148 3.19 -18.26 -1.58
N ARG A 149 3.28 -17.18 -0.81
CA ARG A 149 2.31 -16.88 0.26
C ARG A 149 0.90 -16.62 -0.28
N ALA A 150 0.77 -16.05 -1.48
CA ALA A 150 -0.53 -15.85 -2.10
C ALA A 150 -1.20 -17.21 -2.42
N VAL A 151 -0.45 -18.17 -2.95
CA VAL A 151 -0.95 -19.53 -3.23
C VAL A 151 -1.38 -20.23 -1.94
N GLU A 152 -0.60 -20.12 -0.87
CA GLU A 152 -0.95 -20.67 0.45
C GLU A 152 -2.24 -20.07 1.00
N MET A 153 -2.38 -18.74 0.91
CA MET A 153 -3.60 -18.02 1.31
C MET A 153 -4.82 -18.48 0.50
N GLU A 154 -4.70 -18.61 -0.82
CA GLU A 154 -5.81 -19.07 -1.67
C GLU A 154 -6.23 -20.50 -1.32
N ALA A 155 -5.28 -21.40 -1.08
CA ALA A 155 -5.57 -22.76 -0.64
C ALA A 155 -6.26 -22.78 0.73
N PHE A 156 -5.93 -21.86 1.63
CA PHE A 156 -6.62 -21.71 2.91
C PHE A 156 -8.05 -21.20 2.75
N VAL A 157 -8.24 -20.11 2.00
CA VAL A 157 -9.56 -19.52 1.73
C VAL A 157 -10.50 -20.54 1.07
N ASN A 158 -10.01 -21.31 0.10
CA ASN A 158 -10.82 -22.33 -0.57
C ASN A 158 -11.24 -23.47 0.36
N ARG A 159 -10.37 -23.87 1.30
CA ARG A 159 -10.71 -24.88 2.32
C ARG A 159 -11.80 -24.40 3.27
N VAL A 160 -11.71 -23.16 3.74
CA VAL A 160 -12.73 -22.57 4.63
C VAL A 160 -14.08 -22.46 3.92
N LYS A 161 -14.11 -21.91 2.70
CA LYS A 161 -15.35 -21.80 1.89
C LYS A 161 -15.97 -23.15 1.57
N GLY A 162 -15.15 -24.19 1.35
CA GLY A 162 -15.62 -25.56 1.13
C GLY A 162 -16.32 -26.14 2.34
N ALA A 163 -15.75 -25.96 3.53
CA ALA A 163 -16.31 -26.46 4.79
C ALA A 163 -17.64 -25.80 5.17
N GLU A 164 -17.79 -24.49 4.95
CA GLU A 164 -19.05 -23.75 5.18
C GLU A 164 -20.19 -24.22 4.27
N LYS A 165 -19.88 -24.60 3.02
CA LYS A 165 -20.87 -25.15 2.08
C LYS A 165 -21.35 -26.54 2.48
N THR A 166 -20.45 -27.45 2.89
CA THR A 166 -20.86 -28.77 3.37
C THR A 166 -21.66 -28.71 4.66
N GLY A 167 -21.32 -27.81 5.60
CA GLY A 167 -22.09 -27.66 6.85
C GLY A 167 -23.51 -27.11 6.63
N SER A 168 -23.68 -26.17 5.69
CA SER A 168 -25.00 -25.63 5.34
C SER A 168 -25.87 -26.59 4.52
N GLU A 169 -25.26 -27.43 3.67
CA GLU A 169 -25.97 -28.51 2.98
C GLU A 169 -26.40 -29.64 3.94
N GLU A 170 -25.60 -29.95 4.96
CA GLU A 170 -25.96 -30.92 6.01
C GLU A 170 -27.10 -30.41 6.94
N GLU A 171 -27.10 -29.13 7.31
CA GLU A 171 -28.21 -28.51 8.07
C GLU A 171 -29.52 -28.49 7.28
N LEU A 172 -29.50 -28.13 6.00
CA LEU A 172 -30.71 -28.10 5.15
C LEU A 172 -31.31 -29.50 4.93
N ASN A 173 -30.49 -30.55 4.95
CA ASN A 173 -30.95 -31.94 4.83
C ASN A 173 -31.50 -32.51 6.15
N TYR A 174 -31.30 -31.85 7.30
CA TYR A 174 -31.77 -32.33 8.61
C TYR A 174 -33.16 -31.80 9.00
N ILE A 175 -33.68 -30.79 8.30
CA ILE A 175 -35.01 -30.17 8.55
C ILE A 175 -36.06 -30.67 7.52
N GLY A 176 -35.75 -31.74 6.79
CA GLY A 176 -36.63 -32.40 5.82
C GLY A 176 -37.29 -33.67 6.33
#